data_AF-A0A7J0FD80-F1
#
_entry.id   AF-A0A7J0FD80-F1
#
_cell.length_a   1.000
_cell.length_b   1.000
_cell.length_c   1.000
_cell.angle_alpha   90.00
_cell.angle_beta   90.00
_cell.angle_gamma   90.00
#
_symmetry.space_group_name_H-M   'P 1'
#
loop_
_entity.id
_entity.type
_entity.pdbx_description
1 polymer ?
#
loop_
_entity_poly.entity_id
_entity_poly.type
_entity_poly.pdbx_seq_one_letter_code
_entity_poly.pdbx_strand_id
1 'polypeptide(L)' 'MSEITVPKLKLHLEGVDLELPPDNYMISDPSMGVVSLAMAASSGMSIFGNIQQQNLLVLHDLEDCVLCSHSM' A
#
# COMPACT_ATOMS: atom_id res chain seq x y z
N MET A 1 5.86 -6.71 -27.08
CA MET A 1 5.50 -6.91 -25.66
C MET A 1 4.26 -6.07 -25.41
N SER A 2 3.15 -6.67 -25.03
CA SER A 2 1.94 -5.91 -24.71
C SER A 2 2.18 -5.17 -23.39
N GLU A 3 2.02 -3.86 -23.41
CA GLU A 3 2.09 -3.03 -22.21
C GLU A 3 0.89 -3.37 -21.31
N ILE A 4 1.14 -3.82 -20.08
CA ILE A 4 0.08 -4.10 -19.12
C ILE A 4 -0.30 -2.79 -18.44
N THR A 5 -1.51 -2.32 -18.69
CA THR A 5 -2.03 -1.13 -18.00
C THR A 5 -2.40 -1.51 -16.57
N VAL A 6 -1.64 -0.98 -15.61
CA VAL A 6 -1.94 -1.15 -14.18
C VAL A 6 -2.99 -0.11 -13.77
N PRO A 7 -4.12 -0.51 -13.15
CA PRO A 7 -5.14 0.43 -12.70
C PRO A 7 -4.61 1.27 -11.54
N LYS A 8 -4.96 2.56 -11.48
CA LYS A 8 -4.63 3.41 -10.35
C LYS A 8 -5.32 2.92 -9.08
N LEU A 9 -4.58 2.89 -7.97
CA LEU A 9 -5.11 2.57 -6.65
C LEU A 9 -4.98 3.81 -5.75
N LYS A 10 -6.10 4.23 -5.15
CA LYS A 10 -6.15 5.34 -4.20
C LYS A 10 -6.72 4.87 -2.87
N LEU A 11 -6.10 5.31 -1.78
CA LEU A 11 -6.65 5.22 -0.45
C LEU A 11 -7.27 6.57 -0.10
N HIS A 12 -8.56 6.57 0.18
CA HIS A 12 -9.26 7.75 0.66
C HIS A 12 -9.06 7.84 2.17
N LEU A 13 -8.21 8.76 2.60
CA LEU A 13 -7.95 9.07 4.01
C LEU A 13 -8.72 10.33 4.40
N GLU A 14 -8.76 10.63 5.68
CA GLU A 14 -9.41 11.85 6.16
C GLU A 14 -8.68 13.09 5.60
N GLY A 15 -9.38 13.82 4.72
CA GLY A 15 -8.87 15.05 4.11
C GLY A 15 -7.85 14.87 2.99
N VAL A 16 -7.47 13.64 2.59
CA VAL A 16 -6.49 13.43 1.51
C VAL A 16 -6.69 12.09 0.78
N ASP A 17 -6.49 12.11 -0.54
CA ASP A 17 -6.36 10.90 -1.36
C ASP A 17 -4.89 10.53 -1.50
N LEU A 18 -4.50 9.38 -0.96
CA LEU A 18 -3.17 8.80 -1.18
C LEU A 18 -3.20 7.90 -2.42
N GLU A 19 -2.69 8.39 -3.55
CA GLU A 19 -2.44 7.57 -4.74
C GLU A 19 -1.18 6.72 -4.53
N LEU A 20 -1.33 5.39 -4.57
CA LEU A 20 -0.20 4.48 -4.41
C LEU A 20 0.55 4.33 -5.75
N PRO A 21 1.89 4.39 -5.76
CA PRO A 21 2.68 3.98 -6.91
C PRO A 21 2.40 2.50 -7.26
N PRO A 22 2.48 2.09 -8.54
CA PRO A 22 2.28 0.69 -8.96
C PRO A 22 3.09 -0.32 -8.15
N ASP A 23 4.34 0.01 -7.83
CA ASP A 23 5.25 -0.85 -7.07
C ASP A 23 4.78 -1.14 -5.64
N ASN A 24 3.87 -0.30 -5.11
CA ASN A 24 3.31 -0.44 -3.76
C ASN A 24 2.12 -1.41 -3.70
N TYR A 25 1.64 -1.94 -4.83
CA TYR A 25 0.54 -2.91 -4.86
C TYR A 25 0.63 -3.96 -5.98
N MET A 26 1.62 -3.88 -6.86
CA MET A 26 1.89 -4.87 -7.90
C MET A 26 3.32 -5.38 -7.81
N ILE A 27 3.49 -6.70 -7.83
CA ILE A 27 4.80 -7.35 -7.87
C ILE A 27 4.96 -8.04 -9.22
N SER A 28 6.04 -7.73 -9.93
CA SER A 28 6.36 -8.34 -11.22
C SER A 28 7.31 -9.52 -11.03
N ASP A 29 6.98 -10.69 -11.58
CA ASP A 29 7.90 -11.81 -11.72
C ASP A 29 8.32 -11.95 -13.19
N PRO A 30 9.52 -11.46 -13.57
CA PRO A 30 10.00 -11.50 -14.94
C PRO A 30 10.28 -12.92 -15.45
N SER A 31 10.54 -13.88 -14.55
CA SER A 31 10.80 -15.27 -14.93
C SER A 31 9.52 -16.00 -15.33
N MET A 32 8.41 -15.65 -14.68
CA MET A 32 7.06 -16.16 -15.01
C MET A 32 6.31 -15.29 -16.01
N GLY A 33 6.76 -14.05 -16.27
CA GLY A 33 6.10 -13.11 -17.17
C GLY A 33 4.75 -12.61 -16.63
N VAL A 34 4.60 -12.56 -15.31
CA VAL A 34 3.33 -12.19 -14.64
C VAL A 34 3.50 -10.98 -13.73
N VAL A 35 2.40 -10.26 -13.54
CA VAL A 35 2.26 -9.20 -12.54
C VAL A 35 1.17 -9.61 -11.55
N SER A 36 1.49 -9.61 -10.26
CA SER A 36 0.62 -10.09 -9.19
C SER A 36 0.19 -8.95 -8.28
N LEU A 37 -1.09 -8.93 -7.91
CA LEU A 37 -1.61 -8.00 -6.90
C LEU A 37 -1.06 -8.37 -5.52
N ALA A 38 -0.33 -7.45 -4.90
CA ALA A 38 0.32 -7.63 -3.60
C ALA A 38 -0.62 -7.28 -2.43
N MET A 39 -1.84 -7.82 -2.45
CA MET A 39 -2.84 -7.62 -1.39
C MET A 39 -3.42 -8.96 -0.97
N ALA A 40 -3.61 -9.14 0.34
CA ALA A 40 -4.23 -10.31 0.92
C ALA A 40 -5.45 -9.89 1.76
N ALA A 41 -6.42 -10.79 1.87
CA ALA A 41 -7.54 -10.58 2.77
C ALA A 41 -7.08 -10.56 4.23
N SER A 42 -7.69 -9.68 5.03
CA SER A 42 -7.51 -9.61 6.48
C SER A 42 -8.85 -9.78 7.18
N SER A 43 -8.86 -10.40 8.37
CA SER A 43 -10.04 -10.48 9.22
C SER A 43 -10.02 -9.36 10.26
N GLY A 44 -11.12 -8.59 10.31
CA GLY A 44 -11.28 -7.47 11.24
C GLY A 44 -10.65 -6.18 10.74
N MET A 45 -9.37 -5.96 11.04
CA MET A 45 -8.67 -4.71 10.71
C MET A 45 -7.90 -4.82 9.40
N SER A 46 -7.95 -3.78 8.57
CA SER A 46 -7.10 -3.69 7.38
C SER A 46 -5.65 -3.45 7.79
N ILE A 47 -4.72 -4.14 7.14
CA ILE A 47 -3.29 -4.02 7.42
C ILE A 47 -2.64 -3.25 6.27
N PHE A 48 -1.98 -2.14 6.60
CA PHE A 48 -1.14 -1.42 5.67
C PHE A 48 0.29 -1.95 5.80
N GLY A 49 0.62 -2.95 4.97
CA GLY A 49 1.86 -3.71 5.06
C GLY A 49 3.07 -3.01 4.44
N ASN A 50 4.25 -3.62 4.58
CA ASN A 50 5.52 -3.13 4.03
C ASN A 50 5.40 -2.72 2.56
N ILE A 51 4.85 -3.60 1.70
CA ILE A 51 4.75 -3.33 0.25
C ILE A 51 3.99 -2.02 0.00
N GLN A 52 2.87 -1.81 0.69
CA GLN A 52 2.10 -0.59 0.53
C GLN A 52 2.78 0.65 1.14
N GLN A 53 3.65 0.48 2.14
CA GLN A 53 4.40 1.56 2.81
C GLN A 53 5.72 1.94 2.13
N GLN A 54 6.24 1.13 1.20
CA GLN A 54 7.51 1.41 0.53
C GLN A 54 7.50 2.79 -0.14
N ASN A 55 8.62 3.50 -0.06
CA ASN A 55 8.77 4.83 -0.65
C ASN A 55 7.75 5.88 -0.17
N LEU A 56 7.04 5.62 0.94
CA LEU A 56 6.24 6.60 1.66
C LEU A 56 6.96 7.00 2.94
N LEU A 57 7.04 8.31 3.21
CA LEU A 57 7.43 8.81 4.53
C LEU A 57 6.21 8.75 5.44
N VAL A 58 6.21 7.79 6.37
CA VAL A 58 5.16 7.64 7.37
C VAL A 58 5.58 8.39 8.64
N LEU A 59 4.84 9.44 8.99
CA LEU A 59 5.07 10.23 10.20
C LEU A 59 4.15 9.76 11.32
N HIS A 60 4.73 9.49 12.48
CA HIS A 60 4.01 9.10 13.70
C HIS A 60 3.95 10.28 14.66
N ASP A 61 2.83 10.99 14.66
CA ASP A 61 2.56 12.04 15.64
C ASP A 61 2.03 11.41 16.93
N LEU A 62 2.83 11.49 18.00
CA LEU A 62 2.48 10.94 19.31
C LEU A 62 1.74 11.95 20.21
N GLU A 63 1.78 13.24 19.88
CA GLU A 63 1.16 14.30 20.67
C GLU A 63 -0.34 14.39 20.37
N ASP A 64 -0.72 14.35 19.09
CA ASP A 64 -2.12 14.35 18.65
C ASP A 64 -2.67 12.91 18.43
N CYS A 65 -1.78 11.92 18.46
CA CYS A 65 -2.05 10.50 18.30
C CYS A 65 -2.86 10.11 17.06
N VAL A 66 -2.58 10.78 15.94
CA VAL A 66 -3.21 10.52 14.64
C VAL A 66 -2.71 9.19 14.03
N LEU A 67 -1.47 8.79 14.34
CA LEU A 67 -0.88 7.52 13.88
C LEU A 67 0.04 6.88 14.94
N CYS A 68 -0.54 6.36 16.02
CA CYS A 68 0.18 5.75 17.14
C CYS A 68 0.38 4.23 16.98
N SER A 69 1.57 3.72 17.33
CA SER A 69 1.78 2.30 17.64
C SER A 69 1.52 2.04 19.12
N HIS A 70 0.51 1.23 19.44
CA HIS A 70 0.32 0.73 20.80
C HIS A 70 0.89 -0.68 20.90
N SER A 71 2.00 -0.85 21.61
CA SER A 71 2.51 -2.18 21.94
C SER A 71 1.56 -2.83 22.95
N MET A 72 1.04 -4.02 22.65
CA MET A 72 0.38 -4.88 23.64
C MET A 72 1.41 -5.49 24.59
#